data_AF-A0A9E2K8A4-F1
#
_entry.id   AF-A0A9E2K8A4-F1
#
_cell.length_a   1.000
_cell.length_b   1.000
_cell.length_c   1.000
_cell.angle_alpha   90.00
_cell.angle_beta   90.00
_cell.angle_gamma   90.00
#
_symmetry.space_group_name_H-M   'P 1'
#
loop_
_entity.id
_entity.type
_entity.pdbx_description
1 polymer ?
#
loop_
_entity_poly.entity_id
_entity_poly.type
_entity_poly.pdbx_seq_one_letter_code
_entity_poly.pdbx_strand_id
1 'polypeptide(L)'
;MTYFHPEEESQFGVLEEYDDKHPGTLYLVEFPDGESYVCRYFASYESENSGELDIEMDDPRYDEFYQVAMNIVETIRTGARRYHEGFTLDYRDWPALIKDLDRGTTVYPNE
;
A
#
# COMPACT_ATOMS: atom_id res chain seq x y z
N MET A 1 6.24 16.17 3.92
CA MET A 1 5.50 15.70 2.73
C MET A 1 4.10 16.29 2.82
N THR A 2 3.47 16.64 1.70
CA THR A 2 2.06 17.05 1.67
C THR A 2 1.28 15.88 1.09
N TYR A 3 0.17 15.51 1.72
CA TYR A 3 -0.67 14.39 1.28
C TYR A 3 -1.90 14.91 0.52
N PHE A 4 -2.40 14.14 -0.44
CA PHE A 4 -3.62 14.46 -1.18
C PHE A 4 -4.86 14.11 -0.37
N HIS A 5 -4.77 13.04 0.43
CA HIS A 5 -5.83 12.59 1.33
C HIS A 5 -5.35 12.51 2.79
N PRO A 6 -6.20 12.82 3.79
CA PRO A 6 -5.85 12.69 5.21
C PRO A 6 -5.37 11.29 5.61
N GLU A 7 -5.95 10.26 5.00
CA GLU A 7 -5.64 8.85 5.27
C GLU A 7 -4.17 8.52 4.96
N GLU A 8 -3.62 9.12 3.89
CA GLU A 8 -2.27 8.82 3.38
C GLU A 8 -1.18 9.11 4.39
N GLU A 9 -1.34 10.12 5.25
CA GLU A 9 -0.37 10.41 6.32
C GLU A 9 -0.21 9.20 7.26
N SER A 10 -1.33 8.58 7.64
CA SER A 10 -1.37 7.45 8.58
C SER A 10 -1.13 6.09 7.92
N GLN A 11 -1.20 6.05 6.59
CA GLN A 11 -1.09 4.85 5.77
C GLN A 11 0.25 4.87 5.02
N PHE A 12 0.26 5.53 3.86
CA PHE A 12 1.41 5.68 2.98
C PHE A 12 2.63 6.23 3.72
N GLY A 13 2.47 7.36 4.42
CA GLY A 13 3.59 8.06 5.07
C GLY A 13 4.28 7.20 6.12
N VAL A 14 3.51 6.43 6.88
CA VAL A 14 4.04 5.51 7.91
C VAL A 14 4.82 4.36 7.28
N LEU A 15 4.29 3.76 6.22
CA LEU A 15 4.97 2.65 5.54
C LEU A 15 6.26 3.13 4.86
N GLU A 16 6.21 4.26 4.14
CA GLU A 16 7.37 4.85 3.48
C GLU A 16 8.45 5.22 4.49
N GLU A 17 8.10 5.94 5.57
CA GLU A 17 9.06 6.32 6.61
C GLU A 17 9.68 5.08 7.29
N TYR A 18 8.90 4.00 7.45
CA TYR A 18 9.40 2.77 8.03
C TYR A 18 10.40 2.06 7.10
N ASP A 19 10.07 1.92 5.81
CA ASP A 19 10.93 1.26 4.82
C ASP A 19 12.22 2.05 4.58
N ASP A 20 12.16 3.38 4.55
CA ASP A 20 13.34 4.25 4.46
C ASP A 20 14.35 3.98 5.59
N LYS A 21 13.86 3.69 6.80
CA LYS A 21 14.70 3.34 7.96
C LYS A 21 15.12 1.88 7.97
N HIS A 22 14.36 1.01 7.31
CA HIS A 22 14.54 -0.44 7.30
C HIS A 22 14.41 -1.02 5.88
N PRO A 23 15.29 -0.64 4.95
CA PRO A 23 15.12 -1.00 3.55
C PRO A 23 15.22 -2.51 3.34
N GLY A 24 14.35 -3.04 2.47
CA GLY A 24 14.32 -4.46 2.13
C GLY A 24 13.63 -5.35 3.17
N THR A 25 12.89 -4.76 4.11
CA THR A 25 12.09 -5.48 5.10
C THR A 25 11.08 -6.41 4.43
N LEU A 26 10.85 -7.58 5.05
CA LEU A 26 9.79 -8.50 4.68
C LEU A 26 8.53 -8.16 5.50
N TYR A 27 7.50 -7.72 4.81
CA TYR A 27 6.24 -7.33 5.42
C TYR A 27 5.21 -8.45 5.29
N LEU A 28 4.57 -8.82 6.39
CA LEU A 28 3.26 -9.47 6.33
C LEU A 28 2.22 -8.38 6.06
N VAL A 29 1.52 -8.49 4.94
CA VAL A 29 0.41 -7.64 4.54
C VAL A 29 -0.86 -8.46 4.59
N GLU A 30 -1.86 -8.04 5.37
CA GLU A 30 -3.15 -8.69 5.49
C GLU A 30 -4.30 -7.72 5.22
N PHE A 31 -5.19 -8.10 4.31
CA PHE A 31 -6.37 -7.33 3.93
C PHE A 31 -7.57 -7.67 4.83
N PRO A 32 -8.61 -6.81 4.87
CA PRO A 32 -9.78 -7.00 5.74
C PRO A 32 -10.54 -8.33 5.57
N ASP A 33 -10.45 -8.96 4.41
CA ASP A 33 -11.07 -10.26 4.09
C ASP A 33 -10.20 -11.47 4.50
N GLY A 34 -9.02 -11.20 5.08
CA GLY A 34 -8.03 -12.20 5.48
C GLY A 34 -7.14 -12.70 4.33
N GLU A 35 -7.22 -12.10 3.14
CA GLU A 35 -6.22 -12.26 2.09
C GLU A 35 -4.87 -11.73 2.59
N SER A 36 -3.79 -12.50 2.45
CA SER A 36 -2.50 -12.10 3.01
C SER A 36 -1.28 -12.62 2.25
N TYR A 37 -0.24 -11.80 2.29
CA TYR A 37 0.99 -11.94 1.52
C TYR A 37 2.21 -11.56 2.34
N VAL A 38 3.33 -12.22 2.08
CA VAL A 38 4.66 -11.71 2.45
C VAL A 38 5.19 -10.92 1.27
N CYS A 39 5.51 -9.64 1.51
CA CYS A 39 5.88 -8.70 0.46
C CYS A 39 7.17 -7.95 0.80
N ARG A 40 7.77 -7.35 -0.22
CA ARG A 40 8.77 -6.29 -0.10
C ARG A 40 8.25 -5.01 -0.69
N TYR A 41 8.57 -3.91 -0.02
CA TYR A 41 8.44 -2.58 -0.59
C TYR A 41 9.29 -2.49 -1.87
N PHE A 42 8.74 -1.92 -2.93
CA PHE A 42 9.45 -1.71 -4.19
C PHE A 42 9.64 -0.23 -4.51
N ALA A 43 8.54 0.53 -4.55
CA ALA A 43 8.56 1.95 -4.86
C ALA A 43 7.28 2.64 -4.36
N SER A 44 7.39 3.94 -4.08
CA SER A 44 6.27 4.87 -3.95
C SER A 44 6.26 5.88 -5.09
N TYR A 45 5.08 6.37 -5.46
CA TYR A 45 4.92 7.45 -6.43
C TYR A 45 3.55 8.13 -6.31
N GLU A 46 3.49 9.38 -6.76
CA GLU A 46 2.23 10.10 -7.01
C GLU A 46 1.52 9.48 -8.23
N SER A 47 0.21 9.32 -8.13
CA SER A 47 -0.65 8.69 -9.12
C SER A 47 -1.98 9.43 -9.18
N GLU A 48 -2.75 9.15 -10.23
CA GLU A 48 -4.01 9.83 -10.50
C GLU A 48 -4.94 8.92 -11.32
N ASN A 49 -6.25 9.21 -11.31
CA ASN A 49 -7.27 8.32 -11.90
C ASN A 49 -7.77 8.73 -13.30
N SER A 50 -7.21 9.77 -13.92
CA SER A 50 -7.59 10.26 -15.25
C SER A 50 -7.47 9.16 -16.31
N GLY A 51 -6.34 8.44 -16.31
CA GLY A 51 -6.10 7.35 -17.25
C GLY A 51 -6.98 6.13 -17.03
N GLU A 52 -7.36 5.84 -15.78
CA GLU A 52 -8.25 4.72 -15.45
C GLU A 52 -9.70 4.98 -15.89
N LEU A 53 -10.16 6.22 -15.68
CA LEU A 53 -11.54 6.60 -15.91
C LEU A 53 -11.78 7.28 -17.28
N ASP A 54 -10.73 7.54 -18.05
CA ASP A 54 -10.74 8.34 -19.29
C ASP A 54 -11.41 9.71 -19.06
N ILE A 55 -10.94 10.42 -18.02
CA ILE A 55 -11.45 11.73 -17.60
C ILE A 55 -10.35 12.79 -17.61
N GLU A 56 -10.74 14.05 -17.60
CA GLU A 56 -9.83 15.20 -17.51
C GLU A 56 -9.71 15.69 -16.06
N MET A 57 -8.69 16.51 -15.78
CA MET A 57 -8.41 17.04 -14.43
C MET A 57 -9.51 17.94 -13.85
N ASP A 58 -10.41 18.47 -14.69
CA ASP A 58 -11.55 19.29 -14.26
C ASP A 58 -12.81 18.45 -13.98
N ASP A 59 -12.79 17.15 -14.25
CA ASP A 59 -13.88 16.25 -13.89
C ASP A 59 -13.96 16.15 -12.36
N PRO A 60 -15.15 16.29 -11.75
CA PRO A 60 -15.33 16.20 -10.30
C PRO A 60 -14.98 14.83 -9.70
N ARG A 61 -14.71 13.81 -10.52
CA ARG A 61 -14.21 12.50 -10.10
C ARG A 61 -12.69 12.38 -10.16
N TYR A 62 -11.99 13.37 -10.74
CA TYR A 62 -10.53 13.39 -10.78
C TYR A 62 -9.97 13.37 -9.37
N ASP A 63 -8.95 12.53 -9.17
CA ASP A 63 -8.39 12.23 -7.87
C ASP A 63 -6.89 11.97 -8.00
N GLU A 64 -6.09 12.65 -7.18
CA GLU A 64 -4.63 12.47 -7.05
C GLU A 64 -4.34 11.79 -5.73
N PHE A 65 -3.44 10.81 -5.73
CA PHE A 65 -3.13 10.01 -4.55
C PHE A 65 -1.75 9.38 -4.65
N TYR A 66 -1.21 8.94 -3.52
CA TYR A 66 0.01 8.17 -3.46
C TYR A 66 -0.26 6.67 -3.65
N GLN A 67 0.63 6.00 -4.39
CA GLN A 67 0.66 4.56 -4.54
C GLN A 67 1.95 3.96 -3.99
N VAL A 68 1.84 2.79 -3.36
CA VAL A 68 2.96 1.94 -2.97
C VAL A 68 2.93 0.65 -3.77
N ALA A 69 3.97 0.41 -4.57
CA ALA A 69 4.18 -0.87 -5.23
C ALA A 69 4.86 -1.87 -4.27
N MET A 70 4.25 -3.03 -4.12
CA MET A 70 4.72 -4.15 -3.31
C MET A 70 5.00 -5.36 -4.20
N ASN A 71 6.18 -5.96 -4.04
CA ASN A 71 6.50 -7.23 -4.68
C ASN A 71 6.13 -8.39 -3.75
N ILE A 72 5.37 -9.35 -4.25
CA ILE A 72 5.02 -10.55 -3.48
C ILE A 72 6.22 -11.49 -3.46
N VAL A 73 6.61 -11.89 -2.25
CA VAL A 73 7.61 -12.93 -2.00
C VAL A 73 6.93 -14.28 -1.77
N GLU A 74 5.82 -14.28 -1.01
CA GLU A 74 5.06 -15.49 -0.69
C GLU A 74 3.57 -15.15 -0.56
N THR A 75 2.70 -16.04 -1.06
CA THR A 75 1.26 -15.96 -0.82
C THR A 75 0.89 -16.84 0.36
N ILE A 76 0.37 -16.23 1.43
CA ILE A 76 -0.06 -16.95 2.63
C ILE A 76 -1.51 -17.42 2.49
N ARG A 77 -2.38 -16.51 2.06
CA ARG A 77 -3.80 -16.79 1.83
C ARG A 77 -4.32 -15.99 0.66
N THR A 78 -4.87 -16.68 -0.34
CA THR A 78 -5.50 -16.05 -1.49
C THR A 78 -6.89 -15.50 -1.14
N GLY A 79 -7.25 -14.39 -1.77
CA GLY A 79 -8.57 -13.79 -1.68
C GLY A 79 -9.14 -13.42 -3.04
N ALA A 80 -9.96 -12.39 -3.06
CA ALA A 80 -10.63 -11.93 -4.27
C ALA A 80 -9.66 -11.27 -5.27
N ARG A 81 -8.58 -10.64 -4.77
CA ARG A 81 -7.64 -9.86 -5.60
C ARG A 81 -6.73 -10.76 -6.45
N ARG A 82 -6.37 -11.94 -5.93
CA ARG A 82 -5.61 -12.99 -6.64
C ARG A 82 -4.29 -12.47 -7.24
N TYR A 83 -3.55 -11.68 -6.47
CA TYR A 83 -2.25 -11.20 -6.92
C TYR A 83 -1.25 -12.34 -7.08
N HIS A 84 -0.32 -12.18 -8.03
CA HIS A 84 0.64 -13.22 -8.40
C HIS A 84 2.09 -12.78 -8.21
N GLU A 85 2.44 -11.57 -8.68
CA GLU A 85 3.84 -11.07 -8.65
C GLU A 85 4.00 -9.85 -7.74
N GLY A 86 2.96 -9.03 -7.64
CA GLY A 86 2.95 -7.81 -6.86
C GLY A 86 1.59 -7.12 -6.96
N PHE A 87 1.45 -6.03 -6.22
CA PHE A 87 0.27 -5.16 -6.24
C PHE A 87 0.65 -3.73 -5.86
N THR A 88 -0.23 -2.80 -6.15
CA THR A 88 -0.16 -1.43 -5.63
C THR A 88 -1.16 -1.25 -4.49
N LEU A 89 -0.78 -0.47 -3.49
CA LEU A 89 -1.64 0.00 -2.42
C LEU A 89 -1.90 1.49 -2.60
N ASP A 90 -3.13 1.91 -2.40
CA ASP A 90 -3.51 3.32 -2.23
C ASP A 90 -4.55 3.43 -1.11
N TYR A 91 -4.93 4.65 -0.77
CA TYR A 91 -5.79 4.93 0.37
C TYR A 91 -7.17 4.23 0.32
N ARG A 92 -7.62 3.80 -0.87
CA ARG A 92 -8.95 3.20 -1.12
C ARG A 92 -8.96 1.69 -0.86
N ASP A 93 -7.83 1.01 -1.04
CA ASP A 93 -7.68 -0.43 -0.80
C ASP A 93 -6.49 -0.73 0.12
N TRP A 94 -6.44 -0.02 1.25
CA TRP A 94 -5.36 -0.19 2.22
C TRP A 94 -5.51 -1.48 3.04
N PRO A 95 -4.40 -2.20 3.35
CA PRO A 95 -4.45 -3.40 4.18
C PRO A 95 -4.93 -3.11 5.60
N ALA A 96 -5.50 -4.14 6.25
CA ALA A 96 -5.87 -4.07 7.66
C ALA A 96 -4.64 -4.19 8.59
N LEU A 97 -3.56 -4.83 8.12
CA LEU A 97 -2.33 -5.02 8.87
C LEU A 97 -1.11 -5.00 7.94
N ILE A 98 -0.07 -4.27 8.36
CA ILE A 98 1.28 -4.36 7.80
C ILE A 98 2.25 -4.56 8.95
N LYS A 99 3.06 -5.61 8.89
CA LYS A 99 3.97 -6.00 9.99
C LYS A 99 5.34 -6.43 9.46
N ASP A 100 6.40 -5.89 10.04
CA ASP A 100 7.77 -6.39 9.85
C ASP A 100 7.88 -7.80 10.47
N LEU A 101 8.19 -8.80 9.65
CA LEU A 101 8.31 -10.20 10.09
C LEU A 101 9.59 -10.47 10.90
N ASP A 102 10.68 -9.78 10.60
CA ASP A 102 11.98 -9.98 11.26
C ASP A 102 11.99 -9.35 12.65
N ARG A 103 11.40 -8.15 12.79
CA ARG A 103 11.37 -7.39 14.04
C ARG A 103 10.10 -7.63 14.86
N GLY A 104 9.06 -8.14 14.22
CA GLY A 104 7.74 -8.29 14.83
C GLY A 104 7.01 -6.96 15.06
N THR A 105 7.50 -5.86 14.49
CA THR A 105 6.92 -4.52 14.61
C THR A 105 5.69 -4.40 13.72
N THR A 106 4.55 -4.01 14.30
CA THR A 106 3.39 -3.58 13.52
C THR A 106 3.66 -2.19 12.95
N VAL A 107 3.62 -2.06 11.63
CA VAL A 107 3.78 -0.80 10.90
C VAL A 107 2.43 -0.14 10.67
N TYR A 108 1.37 -0.94 10.48
CA TYR A 108 0.00 -0.46 10.40
C TYR A 108 -0.95 -1.51 10.96
N PRO A 109 -2.00 -1.15 11.72
CA PRO A 109 -2.29 0.21 12.20
C PRO A 109 -1.28 0.64 13.28
N ASN A 110 -0.91 1.92 13.30
CA ASN A 110 -0.09 2.49 14.38
C ASN A 110 -0.92 2.54 15.67
N GLU A 111 -0.42 1.94 16.75
CA GLU A 111 -0.99 2.05 18.11
C GLU A 111 -0.68 3.40 18.78
#